data_AF-A0A3D4B4Y7-F1
#
_entry.id   AF-A0A3D4B4Y7-F1
#
_cell.length_a   1.000
_cell.length_b   1.000
_cell.length_c   1.000
_cell.angle_alpha   90.00
_cell.angle_beta   90.00
_cell.angle_gamma   90.00
#
_symmetry.space_group_name_H-M   'P 1'
#
loop_
_entity.id
_entity.type
_entity.pdbx_description
1 polymer ?
#
loop_
_entity_poly.entity_id
_entity_poly.type
_entity_poly.pdbx_seq_one_letter_code
_entity_poly.pdbx_strand_id
1 'polypeptide(L)'
;MYCFSYGSNMATKYIRDYCSSATYVMKGLLPNYHVEFRRYSTDMQGGISSIMEAPGDQVEGIVYDIDRNEIEDLDILENVPEGIYRRDTFLVYGDDGAWHEVSRMSSHGK
;
A
#
# COMPACT_ATOMS: atom_id res chain seq x y z
N MET A 1 -4.63 6.64 -10.22
CA MET A 1 -3.22 6.44 -9.83
C MET A 1 -3.09 5.04 -9.26
N TYR A 2 -2.10 4.26 -9.68
CA TYR A 2 -1.94 2.89 -9.21
C TYR A 2 -1.28 2.79 -7.84
N CYS A 3 -1.92 2.08 -6.92
CA CYS A 3 -1.47 1.87 -5.56
C CYS A 3 -1.40 0.38 -5.22
N PHE A 4 -0.32 -0.05 -4.59
CA PHE A 4 -0.09 -1.44 -4.19
C PHE A 4 -0.41 -1.65 -2.71
N SER A 5 -1.30 -2.60 -2.45
CA SER A 5 -1.80 -2.98 -1.12
C SER A 5 -1.35 -4.39 -0.76
N TYR A 6 -0.81 -4.57 0.45
CA TYR A 6 -0.20 -5.82 0.94
C TYR A 6 -0.60 -6.16 2.39
N GLY A 7 -1.60 -5.46 2.95
CA GLY A 7 -2.09 -5.65 4.30
C GLY A 7 -3.62 -5.64 4.37
N SER A 8 -4.19 -5.01 5.40
CA SER A 8 -5.65 -4.86 5.55
C SER A 8 -6.31 -4.16 4.35
N ASN A 9 -5.57 -3.25 3.71
CA ASN A 9 -5.96 -2.55 2.49
C ASN A 9 -6.13 -3.45 1.25
N MET A 10 -5.75 -4.73 1.30
CA MET A 10 -6.08 -5.68 0.22
C MET A 10 -7.59 -5.93 0.12
N ALA A 11 -8.35 -5.78 1.21
CA ALA A 11 -9.80 -5.93 1.19
C ALA A 11 -10.45 -4.68 0.58
N THR A 12 -11.10 -4.83 -0.59
CA THR A 12 -11.73 -3.71 -1.31
C THR A 12 -12.77 -2.95 -0.46
N LYS A 13 -13.49 -3.67 0.41
CA LYS A 13 -14.43 -3.04 1.33
C LYS A 13 -13.72 -2.11 2.32
N TYR A 14 -12.58 -2.54 2.86
CA TYR A 14 -11.79 -1.78 3.84
C TYR A 14 -11.14 -0.57 3.20
N ILE A 15 -10.50 -0.71 2.04
CA ILE A 15 -9.81 0.42 1.40
C ILE A 15 -10.80 1.51 0.96
N ARG A 16 -12.04 1.15 0.61
CA ARG A 16 -13.09 2.10 0.22
C ARG A 16 -13.63 2.96 1.36
N ASP A 17 -13.40 2.58 2.61
CA ASP A 17 -13.70 3.45 3.76
C ASP A 17 -12.77 4.67 3.80
N TYR A 18 -11.60 4.61 3.12
CA TYR A 18 -10.61 5.69 3.04
C TYR A 18 -10.50 6.29 1.63
N CYS A 19 -10.59 5.45 0.59
CA CYS A 19 -10.50 5.83 -0.81
C CYS A 19 -11.70 5.28 -1.58
N SER A 20 -12.77 6.05 -1.64
CA SER A 20 -14.04 5.62 -2.21
C SER A 20 -13.93 5.25 -3.70
N SER A 21 -12.98 5.86 -4.41
CA SER A 21 -12.72 5.61 -5.84
C SER A 21 -12.00 4.28 -6.12
N ALA A 22 -11.49 3.60 -5.08
CA ALA A 22 -10.63 2.44 -5.24
C ALA A 22 -11.27 1.33 -6.09
N THR A 23 -10.62 1.04 -7.21
CA THR A 23 -11.04 0.04 -8.20
C THR A 23 -9.96 -1.00 -8.38
N TYR A 24 -10.31 -2.28 -8.21
CA TYR A 24 -9.39 -3.39 -8.41
C TYR A 24 -8.86 -3.39 -9.85
N VAL A 25 -7.54 -3.54 -10.01
CA VAL A 25 -6.90 -3.66 -11.32
C VAL A 25 -6.39 -5.09 -11.52
N MET A 26 -5.47 -5.53 -10.68
CA MET A 26 -4.77 -6.83 -10.83
C MET A 26 -4.14 -7.30 -9.52
N LYS A 27 -3.71 -8.56 -9.47
CA LYS A 27 -2.74 -9.00 -8.47
C LYS A 27 -1.34 -8.56 -8.89
N GLY A 28 -0.51 -8.23 -7.91
CA GLY A 28 0.87 -7.82 -8.12
C GLY A 28 1.84 -8.58 -7.21
N LEU A 29 3.06 -8.76 -7.70
CA LEU A 29 4.20 -9.30 -6.97
C LEU A 29 5.26 -8.21 -6.79
N LEU A 30 5.59 -7.91 -5.55
CA LEU A 30 6.70 -7.01 -5.19
C LEU A 30 7.93 -7.85 -4.83
N PRO A 31 8.98 -7.90 -5.67
CA PRO A 31 10.17 -8.69 -5.41
C PRO A 31 11.12 -8.04 -4.41
N ASN A 32 11.90 -8.86 -3.71
CA ASN A 32 12.93 -8.48 -2.74
C ASN A 32 12.39 -7.84 -1.44
N TYR A 33 11.16 -8.18 -1.06
CA TYR A 33 10.54 -7.74 0.18
C TYR A 33 9.79 -8.91 0.84
N HIS A 34 9.58 -8.80 2.15
CA HIS A 34 8.61 -9.61 2.90
C HIS A 34 7.77 -8.74 3.83
N VAL A 35 6.63 -9.27 4.27
CA VAL A 35 5.72 -8.59 5.20
C VAL A 35 6.14 -8.87 6.65
N GLU A 36 6.21 -7.82 7.46
CA GLU A 36 6.40 -7.91 8.92
C GLU A 36 5.38 -7.07 9.69
N PHE A 37 5.15 -7.42 10.97
CA PHE A 37 4.21 -6.73 11.86
C PHE A 37 4.96 -6.09 13.04
N ARG A 38 5.90 -5.20 12.75
CA ARG A 38 6.89 -4.71 13.73
C ARG A 38 6.35 -3.67 14.72
N ARG A 39 5.31 -2.93 14.35
CA ARG A 39 4.76 -1.82 15.15
C ARG A 39 3.41 -2.23 15.73
N TYR A 40 3.26 -2.11 17.05
CA TYR A 40 1.98 -2.28 17.71
C TYR A 40 1.10 -1.04 17.53
N SER A 41 -0.14 -1.22 17.06
CA SER A 41 -1.21 -0.22 17.10
C SER A 41 -2.05 -0.42 18.35
N THR A 42 -2.27 0.66 19.10
CA THR A 42 -3.21 0.67 20.21
C THR A 42 -4.66 0.59 19.74
N ASP A 43 -4.98 1.11 18.57
CA ASP A 43 -6.35 1.10 18.05
C ASP A 43 -6.74 -0.30 17.56
N MET A 44 -5.82 -0.99 16.89
CA MET A 44 -6.03 -2.36 16.40
C MET A 44 -5.69 -3.44 17.44
N GLN A 45 -5.09 -3.07 18.57
CA GLN A 45 -4.58 -3.99 19.60
C GLN A 45 -3.69 -5.10 19.00
N GLY A 46 -2.84 -4.75 18.04
CA GLY A 46 -2.08 -5.71 17.24
C GLY A 46 -1.00 -5.06 16.38
N GLY A 47 -0.22 -5.90 15.69
CA GLY A 47 0.83 -5.42 14.81
C GLY A 47 0.28 -4.85 13.49
N ILE A 48 0.82 -3.70 13.06
CA ILE A 48 0.54 -3.09 11.75
C ILE A 48 1.49 -3.71 10.72
N SER A 49 0.94 -4.10 9.57
CA SER A 49 1.72 -4.62 8.43
C SER A 49 2.67 -3.57 7.88
N SER A 50 3.92 -3.96 7.70
CA SER A 50 4.98 -3.23 7.02
C SER A 50 5.69 -4.17 6.05
N ILE A 51 6.56 -3.62 5.19
CA ILE A 51 7.43 -4.40 4.31
C ILE A 51 8.89 -4.07 4.62
N MET A 52 9.74 -5.09 4.59
CA MET A 52 11.18 -4.97 4.81
C MET A 52 11.92 -5.54 3.61
N GLU A 53 13.08 -4.98 3.28
CA GLU A 53 13.94 -5.53 2.23
C GLU A 53 14.38 -6.96 2.61
N ALA A 54 14.14 -7.89 1.69
CA ALA A 54 14.53 -9.30 1.80
C ALA A 54 14.84 -9.83 0.40
N PRO A 55 16.11 -9.75 -0.05
CA PRO A 55 16.50 -10.23 -1.37
C PRO A 55 16.13 -11.70 -1.60
N GLY A 56 15.43 -11.98 -2.69
CA GLY A 56 14.95 -13.33 -3.04
C GLY A 56 13.55 -13.68 -2.52
N ASP A 57 12.99 -12.90 -1.59
CA ASP A 57 11.59 -13.01 -1.17
C ASP A 57 10.67 -12.17 -2.05
N GLN A 58 9.36 -12.36 -1.88
CA GLN A 58 8.35 -11.59 -2.59
C GLN A 58 7.10 -11.35 -1.74
N VAL A 59 6.45 -10.21 -1.96
CA VAL A 59 5.15 -9.88 -1.36
C VAL A 59 4.08 -9.93 -2.45
N GLU A 60 3.05 -10.73 -2.19
CA GLU A 60 1.80 -10.71 -2.96
C GLU A 60 0.90 -9.58 -2.48
N GLY A 61 0.24 -8.91 -3.42
CA GLY A 61 -0.69 -7.84 -3.10
C GLY A 61 -1.65 -7.53 -4.22
N ILE A 62 -2.44 -6.47 -4.00
CA ILE A 62 -3.46 -6.00 -4.93
C ILE A 62 -3.07 -4.62 -5.44
N VAL A 63 -3.14 -4.43 -6.75
CA VAL A 63 -3.03 -3.12 -7.39
C VAL A 63 -4.44 -2.54 -7.54
N TYR A 64 -4.63 -1.34 -6.98
CA TYR A 64 -5.84 -0.55 -7.13
C TYR A 64 -5.58 0.69 -7.98
N ASP A 65 -6.56 1.10 -8.77
CA ASP A 65 -6.62 2.45 -9.34
C ASP A 65 -7.46 3.33 -8.41
N ILE A 66 -6.88 4.44 -7.97
CA ILE A 66 -7.46 5.38 -7.01
C ILE A 66 -7.32 6.81 -7.56
N ASP A 67 -8.35 7.64 -7.40
CA ASP A 67 -8.32 9.06 -7.74
C ASP A 67 -7.11 9.72 -7.05
N ARG A 68 -6.36 10.52 -7.81
CA ARG A 68 -5.18 11.21 -7.30
C ARG A 68 -5.51 12.11 -6.11
N ASN A 69 -6.67 12.76 -6.12
CA ASN A 69 -7.08 13.66 -5.04
C ASN A 69 -7.23 12.91 -3.71
N GLU A 70 -7.79 11.71 -3.73
CA GLU A 70 -7.92 10.88 -2.51
C GLU A 70 -6.56 10.45 -1.96
N ILE A 71 -5.57 10.22 -2.83
CA ILE A 71 -4.20 9.92 -2.40
C ILE A 71 -3.51 11.17 -1.82
N GLU A 72 -3.70 12.34 -2.44
CA GLU A 72 -3.15 13.60 -1.94
C GLU A 72 -3.73 13.97 -0.56
N ASP A 73 -5.02 13.70 -0.34
CA ASP A 73 -5.66 13.86 0.97
C ASP A 73 -5.04 12.93 2.03
N LEU A 74 -4.71 11.68 1.67
CA LEU A 74 -3.98 10.77 2.55
C LEU A 74 -2.55 11.25 2.84
N ASP A 75 -1.84 11.75 1.83
CA ASP A 75 -0.49 12.28 1.99
C ASP A 75 -0.46 13.46 2.99
N ILE A 76 -1.49 14.30 3.00
CA ILE A 76 -1.66 15.38 3.98
C ILE A 76 -1.83 14.81 5.40
N LEU A 77 -2.65 13.77 5.57
CA LEU A 77 -2.86 13.11 6.88
C LEU A 77 -1.58 12.47 7.43
N GLU A 78 -0.67 12.06 6.55
CA GLU A 78 0.64 11.49 6.91
C GLU A 78 1.73 12.55 7.08
N ASN A 79 1.41 13.84 6.94
CA ASN A 79 2.34 14.97 6.99
C ASN A 79 3.47 14.85 5.95
N VAL A 80 3.15 14.33 4.75
CA VAL A 80 4.08 14.32 3.60
C VAL A 80 4.50 15.73 3.17
N PRO A 81 3.60 16.73 3.08
CA PRO A 81 3.99 18.10 2.73
C PRO A 81 4.98 18.73 3.73
N GLU A 82 4.97 18.27 4.98
CA GLU A 82 5.86 18.73 6.05
C GLU A 82 7.21 17.97 6.04
N GLY A 83 7.38 16.99 5.13
CA GLY A 83 8.58 16.18 4.99
C GLY A 83 8.74 15.09 6.06
N ILE A 84 7.70 14.86 6.88
CA ILE A 84 7.72 13.86 7.95
C ILE A 84 7.57 12.44 7.38
N TYR A 85 6.80 12.30 6.30
CA TYR A 85 6.62 11.05 5.56
C TYR A 85 6.94 11.25 4.08
N ARG A 86 7.37 10.18 3.39
CA ARG A 86 7.65 10.20 1.95
C ARG A 86 6.84 9.12 1.25
N ARG A 87 6.19 9.48 0.15
CA ARG A 87 5.52 8.50 -0.71
C ARG A 87 6.57 7.65 -1.42
N ASP A 88 6.52 6.35 -1.17
CA ASP A 88 7.37 5.39 -1.84
C ASP A 88 6.67 4.84 -3.08
N THR A 89 7.45 4.64 -4.13
CA THR A 89 7.04 4.06 -5.39
C THR A 89 7.83 2.79 -5.62
N PHE A 90 7.15 1.75 -6.07
CA PHE A 90 7.72 0.42 -6.33
C PHE A 90 7.42 -0.02 -7.76
N LEU A 91 8.22 -0.97 -8.24
CA LEU A 91 7.90 -1.75 -9.42
C LEU A 91 7.32 -3.09 -8.98
N VAL A 92 6.10 -3.38 -9.41
CA VAL A 92 5.43 -4.66 -9.16
C VAL A 92 5.21 -5.41 -10.46
N TYR A 93 5.34 -6.73 -10.42
CA TYR A 93 5.04 -7.59 -11.55
C TYR A 93 3.56 -7.97 -11.50
N GLY A 94 2.80 -7.51 -12.49
CA GLY A 94 1.36 -7.77 -12.59
C GLY A 94 1.07 -9.18 -13.06
N ASP A 95 -0.13 -9.68 -12.73
CA ASP A 95 -0.65 -10.93 -13.30
C ASP A 95 -0.93 -10.85 -14.81
N ASP A 96 -0.87 -9.65 -15.39
CA ASP A 96 -0.86 -9.37 -16.82
C ASP A 96 0.51 -9.63 -17.49
N GLY A 97 1.53 -9.99 -16.71
CA GLY A 97 2.86 -10.31 -17.18
C GLY A 97 3.76 -9.10 -17.45
N ALA A 98 3.38 -7.91 -16.98
CA ALA A 98 4.13 -6.67 -17.16
C ALA A 98 4.57 -6.03 -15.82
N TRP A 99 5.56 -5.14 -15.90
CA TRP A 99 6.01 -4.34 -14.75
C TRP A 99 5.22 -3.04 -14.69
N HIS A 100 4.75 -2.70 -13.49
CA HIS A 100 3.97 -1.50 -13.24
C HIS A 100 4.60 -0.67 -12.13
N GLU A 101 4.73 0.63 -12.37
CA GLU A 101 5.07 1.60 -11.34
C GLU A 101 3.84 1.88 -10.48
N VAL A 102 3.95 1.68 -9.17
CA VAL A 102 2.85 1.78 -8.22
C VAL A 102 3.30 2.49 -6.95
N SER A 103 2.45 3.33 -6.37
CA SER A 103 2.73 3.88 -5.04
C SER A 103 2.32 2.91 -3.93
N ARG A 104 3.04 2.98 -2.80
CA ARG A 104 2.67 2.22 -1.60
C ARG A 104 1.32 2.68 -1.09
N MET A 105 0.39 1.76 -0.85
CA MET A 105 -0.81 2.10 -0.10
C MET A 105 -0.48 2.08 1.39
N SER A 106 -0.61 3.21 2.06
CA SER A 106 -0.36 3.28 3.49
C SER A 106 -1.57 2.80 4.29
N SER A 107 -1.33 1.90 5.26
CA SER A 107 -2.33 1.52 6.24
C SER A 107 -2.34 2.58 7.34
N HIS A 108 -3.37 3.43 7.35
CA HIS A 108 -3.65 4.31 8.49
C HIS A 108 -4.11 3.47 9.69
N GLY A 109 -3.17 2.77 10.33
CA GLY A 109 -3.32 2.31 11.70
C GLY A 109 -2.81 3.45 12.59
N LYS A 110 -3.72 4.27 13.10
CA LYS A 110 -3.39 5.05 14.30
C LYS A 110 -3.24 4.11 15.49
#